data_AF-A0A382MNM4-F1
#
_entry.id   AF-A0A382MNM4-F1
#
_cell.length_a   1.000
_cell.length_b   1.000
_cell.length_c   1.000
_cell.angle_alpha   90.00
_cell.angle_beta   90.00
_cell.angle_gamma   90.00
#
_symmetry.space_group_name_H-M   'P 1'
#
loop_
_entity.id
_entity.type
_entity.pdbx_description
1 polymer ?
#
loop_
_entity_poly.entity_id
_entity_poly.type
_entity_poly.pdbx_seq_one_letter_code
_entity_poly.pdbx_strand_id
1 'polypeptide(L)'
;MKRLDVKFELDDIAPDGHIGLIALATDYNIETDLRRMLPEGVEMFTNRVLNANPVTIENLRSMSGDITRAAAGILPGKNLDVMIYGCTSGTAAIGESEVTTKIHAAQPNIPCTNPIAAARAALNAFNSKKISILT
;
A
#
# COMPACT_ATOMS: atom_id res chain seq x y z
N MET A 1 33.52 -0.81 17.16
CA MET A 1 32.27 -0.04 17.08
C MET A 1 31.70 0.05 18.50
N LYS A 2 31.63 1.24 19.12
CA LYS A 2 31.06 1.38 20.48
C LYS A 2 29.54 1.22 20.39
N ARG A 3 28.98 0.24 21.09
CA ARG A 3 27.52 0.09 21.25
C ARG A 3 27.06 1.17 22.24
N LEU A 4 26.05 1.95 21.86
CA LEU A 4 25.37 2.85 22.77
C LEU A 4 24.40 2.01 23.61
N ASP A 5 24.79 1.66 24.83
CA ASP A 5 23.89 1.07 25.83
C ASP A 5 23.06 2.19 26.46
N VAL A 6 22.05 2.65 25.72
CA VAL A 6 21.02 3.54 26.25
C VAL A 6 19.82 2.67 26.58
N LYS A 7 19.39 2.67 27.85
CA LYS A 7 18.09 2.10 28.23
C LYS A 7 17.00 3.02 27.69
N PHE A 8 16.29 2.57 26.66
CA PHE A 8 15.14 3.26 26.09
C PHE A 8 13.97 2.28 26.06
N GLU A 9 12.84 2.68 26.61
CA GLU A 9 11.57 1.99 26.39
C GLU A 9 10.97 2.58 25.11
N LEU A 10 10.64 1.72 24.15
CA LEU A 10 9.99 2.15 22.92
C LEU A 10 8.49 2.24 23.19
N ASP A 11 7.87 3.31 22.72
CA ASP A 11 6.41 3.40 22.70
C ASP A 11 5.83 2.25 21.87
N ASP A 12 4.71 1.71 22.33
CA ASP A 12 3.95 0.70 21.60
C ASP A 12 3.12 1.41 20.52
N ILE A 13 3.78 1.73 19.42
CA ILE A 13 3.15 2.36 18.26
C ILE A 13 2.33 1.29 17.53
N ALA A 14 1.06 1.59 17.29
CA ALA A 14 0.13 0.75 16.53
C ALA A 14 -0.19 -0.62 17.19
N PRO A 15 -0.59 -0.64 18.48
CA PRO A 15 -0.81 -1.89 19.23
C PRO A 15 -1.90 -2.78 18.63
N ASP A 16 -2.83 -2.20 17.86
CA ASP A 16 -3.99 -2.89 17.30
C ASP A 16 -3.84 -3.21 15.80
N GLY A 17 -2.80 -2.73 15.12
CA GLY A 17 -2.53 -3.16 13.74
C GLY A 17 -1.55 -2.31 12.94
N HIS A 18 -0.81 -2.99 12.05
CA HIS A 18 0.21 -2.41 11.19
C HIS A 18 -0.17 -2.57 9.71
N ILE A 19 -0.45 -1.43 9.05
CA ILE A 19 -0.79 -1.39 7.63
C ILE A 19 0.44 -0.95 6.83
N GLY A 20 0.86 -1.75 5.85
CA GLY A 20 1.86 -1.32 4.89
C GLY A 20 1.21 -0.61 3.70
N LEU A 21 1.71 0.56 3.32
CA LEU A 21 1.27 1.29 2.13
C LEU A 21 2.41 1.45 1.13
N ILE A 22 2.17 1.00 -0.09
CA ILE A 22 2.99 1.33 -1.27
C ILE A 22 2.30 2.47 -2.01
N ALA A 23 2.75 3.69 -1.75
CA ALA A 23 2.25 4.91 -2.41
C ALA A 23 3.02 5.21 -3.70
N LEU A 24 2.44 6.02 -4.59
CA LEU A 24 3.19 6.60 -5.69
C LEU A 24 4.07 7.74 -5.20
N ALA A 25 5.26 7.90 -5.78
CA ALA A 25 6.18 8.98 -5.43
C ALA A 25 5.55 10.37 -5.61
N THR A 26 4.61 10.53 -6.55
CA THR A 26 3.87 11.78 -6.77
C THR A 26 2.58 11.89 -5.99
N ASP A 27 2.18 10.88 -5.21
CA ASP A 27 0.93 10.94 -4.44
C ASP A 27 1.07 11.91 -3.26
N TYR A 28 0.15 12.86 -3.17
CA TYR A 28 0.10 13.91 -2.17
C TYR A 28 -0.98 13.67 -1.10
N ASN A 29 -1.97 12.81 -1.39
CA ASN A 29 -3.22 12.77 -0.65
C ASN A 29 -3.42 11.47 0.10
N ILE A 30 -3.04 10.33 -0.48
CA ILE A 30 -3.43 9.00 0.00
C ILE A 30 -3.07 8.77 1.47
N GLU A 31 -1.91 9.27 1.90
CA GLU A 31 -1.46 9.11 3.28
C GLU A 31 -2.31 9.92 4.27
N THR A 32 -2.69 11.14 3.88
CA THR A 32 -3.55 12.01 4.70
C THR A 32 -4.97 11.46 4.78
N ASP A 33 -5.52 11.02 3.64
CA ASP A 33 -6.89 10.55 3.55
C ASP A 33 -7.08 9.22 4.28
N LEU A 34 -6.16 8.26 4.11
CA LEU A 34 -6.25 7.00 4.83
C LEU A 34 -6.09 7.19 6.34
N ARG A 35 -5.16 8.02 6.82
CA ARG A 35 -4.99 8.28 8.27
C ARG A 35 -6.25 8.84 8.93
N ARG A 36 -7.07 9.61 8.20
CA ARG A 36 -8.37 10.10 8.72
C ARG A 36 -9.43 9.01 8.85
N MET A 37 -9.24 7.86 8.19
CA MET A 37 -10.17 6.74 8.20
C MET A 37 -9.78 5.63 9.18
N LEU A 38 -8.51 5.58 9.61
CA LEU A 38 -8.02 4.52 10.49
C LEU A 38 -8.60 4.68 11.91
N PRO A 39 -8.96 3.57 12.57
CA PRO A 39 -9.31 3.61 13.99
C PRO A 39 -8.08 3.91 14.85
N GLU A 40 -8.32 4.29 16.10
CA GLU A 40 -7.26 4.40 17.10
C GLU A 40 -6.52 3.07 17.26
N GLY A 41 -5.21 3.12 17.54
CA GLY A 41 -4.37 1.95 17.74
C GLY A 41 -3.88 1.26 16.45
N VAL A 42 -4.35 1.68 15.27
CA VAL A 42 -3.89 1.18 13.97
C VAL A 42 -3.12 2.26 13.23
N GLU A 43 -1.92 1.92 12.76
CA GLU A 43 -1.08 2.86 12.00
C GLU A 43 -0.68 2.33 10.63
N MET A 44 -0.30 3.28 9.78
CA MET A 44 0.14 3.01 8.42
C MET A 44 1.58 3.44 8.18
N PHE A 45 2.35 2.53 7.59
CA PHE A 45 3.77 2.68 7.30
C PHE A 45 3.98 2.67 5.79
N THR A 46 4.51 3.78 5.28
CA THR A 46 4.55 4.03 3.84
C THR A 46 5.95 3.79 3.25
N ASN A 47 6.00 3.13 2.09
CA ASN A 47 7.11 3.23 1.15
C ASN A 47 6.59 3.64 -0.23
N ARG A 48 7.46 4.15 -1.10
CA ARG A 48 7.06 4.75 -2.38
C ARG A 48 7.67 4.01 -3.57
N VAL A 49 6.89 3.92 -4.65
CA VAL A 49 7.38 3.53 -5.98
C VAL A 49 7.48 4.76 -6.89
N LEU A 50 8.51 4.82 -7.72
CA LEU A 50 8.68 5.93 -8.67
C LEU A 50 7.61 5.89 -9.76
N ASN A 51 7.06 7.06 -10.08
CA ASN A 51 6.16 7.22 -11.21
C ASN A 51 6.95 7.23 -12.53
N ALA A 52 6.47 6.49 -13.52
CA ALA A 52 6.93 6.61 -14.90
C ALA A 52 5.99 7.57 -15.67
N ASN A 53 6.55 8.69 -16.16
CA ASN A 53 5.81 9.72 -16.90
C ASN A 53 6.32 9.82 -18.36
N PRO A 54 5.46 10.15 -19.33
CA PRO A 54 4.02 10.44 -19.21
C PRO A 54 3.19 9.19 -18.85
N VAL A 55 1.96 9.38 -18.39
CA VAL A 55 1.07 8.26 -18.02
C VAL A 55 0.65 7.49 -19.28
N THR A 56 1.33 6.37 -19.53
CA THR A 56 1.00 5.40 -20.60
C THR A 56 0.85 4.01 -19.99
N ILE A 57 0.19 3.10 -20.71
CA ILE A 57 0.01 1.72 -20.25
C ILE A 57 1.38 1.05 -20.04
N GLU A 58 2.31 1.28 -20.96
CA GLU A 58 3.67 0.74 -20.91
C GLU A 58 4.42 1.24 -19.68
N ASN A 59 4.35 2.54 -19.42
CA ASN A 59 4.99 3.16 -18.27
C ASN A 59 4.38 2.66 -16.95
N LEU A 60 3.05 2.57 -16.85
CA LEU A 60 2.38 2.01 -15.67
C LEU A 60 2.79 0.55 -15.43
N ARG A 61 2.91 -0.26 -16.49
CA ARG A 61 3.39 -1.65 -16.37
C ARG A 61 4.84 -1.74 -15.90
N SER A 62 5.71 -0.85 -16.37
CA SER A 62 7.12 -0.83 -15.96
C SER A 62 7.31 -0.54 -14.46
N MET A 63 6.35 0.17 -13.83
CA MET A 63 6.40 0.44 -12.39
C MET A 63 6.29 -0.83 -11.53
N SER A 64 5.75 -1.93 -12.08
CA SER A 64 5.62 -3.21 -11.36
C SER A 64 6.94 -3.76 -10.83
N GLY A 65 8.06 -3.45 -11.50
CA GLY A 65 9.39 -3.89 -11.09
C GLY A 65 9.83 -3.34 -9.73
N ASP A 66 9.25 -2.23 -9.28
CA ASP A 66 9.64 -1.55 -8.05
C ASP A 66 8.75 -1.91 -6.83
N ILE A 67 7.61 -2.59 -7.06
CA ILE A 67 6.64 -2.93 -6.02
C ILE A 67 7.27 -3.83 -4.96
N THR A 68 8.01 -4.87 -5.37
CA THR A 68 8.65 -5.80 -4.43
C THR A 68 9.68 -5.10 -3.56
N ARG A 69 10.50 -4.20 -4.12
CA ARG A 69 11.45 -3.38 -3.34
C ARG A 69 10.71 -2.52 -2.33
N ALA A 70 9.65 -1.83 -2.77
CA ALA A 70 8.88 -0.96 -1.89
C ALA A 70 8.26 -1.75 -0.72
N ALA A 71 7.65 -2.91 -1.00
CA ALA A 71 7.09 -3.79 0.01
C ALA A 71 8.13 -4.29 1.03
N ALA A 72 9.31 -4.72 0.56
CA ALA A 72 10.39 -5.22 1.42
C ALA A 72 10.96 -4.14 2.35
N GLY A 73 10.86 -2.86 1.97
CA GLY A 73 11.36 -1.74 2.77
C GLY A 73 10.42 -1.30 3.89
N ILE A 74 9.19 -1.83 3.98
CA ILE A 74 8.24 -1.47 5.04
C ILE A 74 8.49 -2.36 6.25
N LEU A 75 8.96 -1.75 7.34
CA LEU A 75 9.21 -2.38 8.65
C LEU A 75 9.92 -3.76 8.59
N PRO A 76 11.12 -3.87 7.99
CA PRO A 76 11.82 -5.14 7.88
C PRO A 76 12.06 -5.77 9.27
N GLY A 77 11.67 -7.03 9.43
CA GLY A 77 11.78 -7.77 10.70
C GLY A 77 10.59 -7.57 11.66
N LYS A 78 9.58 -6.81 11.27
CA LYS A 78 8.28 -6.72 11.95
C LYS A 78 7.20 -7.34 11.06
N ASN A 79 6.11 -7.77 11.70
CA ASN A 79 4.95 -8.28 10.98
C ASN A 79 4.04 -7.11 10.59
N LEU A 80 3.58 -7.13 9.35
CA LEU A 80 2.49 -6.29 8.86
C LEU A 80 1.23 -7.14 8.78
N ASP A 81 0.07 -6.55 9.05
CA ASP A 81 -1.21 -7.27 9.03
C ASP A 81 -1.85 -7.25 7.63
N VAL A 82 -1.61 -6.17 6.87
CA VAL A 82 -2.16 -5.98 5.53
C VAL A 82 -1.30 -5.02 4.71
N MET A 83 -1.32 -5.20 3.38
CA MET A 83 -0.64 -4.33 2.42
C MET A 83 -1.62 -3.63 1.47
N ILE A 84 -1.36 -2.36 1.19
CA ILE A 84 -2.10 -1.55 0.22
C ILE A 84 -1.15 -1.15 -0.91
N TYR A 85 -1.52 -1.42 -2.15
CA TYR A 85 -0.93 -0.74 -3.31
C TYR A 85 -1.81 0.43 -3.73
N GLY A 86 -1.32 1.65 -3.57
CA GLY A 86 -2.12 2.88 -3.62
C GLY A 86 -2.49 3.41 -5.01
N CYS A 87 -2.19 2.68 -6.10
CA CYS A 87 -2.37 3.22 -7.44
C CYS A 87 -3.50 2.53 -8.22
N THR A 88 -4.57 3.28 -8.54
CA THR A 88 -5.69 2.78 -9.37
C THR A 88 -5.24 2.46 -10.80
N SER A 89 -4.60 3.41 -11.49
CA SER A 89 -4.17 3.24 -12.89
C SER A 89 -3.07 2.18 -13.02
N GLY A 90 -2.14 2.14 -12.07
CA GLY A 90 -1.13 1.09 -11.96
C GLY A 90 -1.76 -0.28 -11.77
N THR A 91 -2.74 -0.42 -10.87
CA THR A 91 -3.48 -1.68 -10.70
C THR A 91 -4.19 -2.09 -11.98
N ALA A 92 -4.85 -1.16 -12.68
CA ALA A 92 -5.55 -1.44 -13.93
C ALA A 92 -4.59 -1.94 -15.04
N ALA A 93 -3.40 -1.34 -15.15
CA ALA A 93 -2.43 -1.66 -16.19
C ALA A 93 -1.59 -2.91 -15.90
N ILE A 94 -1.20 -3.12 -14.63
CA ILE A 94 -0.38 -4.24 -14.14
C ILE A 94 -1.24 -5.49 -13.91
N GLY A 95 -2.45 -5.31 -13.39
CA GLY A 95 -3.36 -6.38 -12.95
C GLY A 95 -3.29 -6.64 -11.45
N GLU A 96 -4.46 -6.82 -10.82
CA GLU A 96 -4.62 -7.06 -9.37
C GLU A 96 -3.84 -8.29 -8.88
N SER A 97 -3.85 -9.39 -9.65
CA SER A 97 -3.11 -10.62 -9.33
C SER A 97 -1.60 -10.39 -9.38
N GLU A 98 -1.10 -9.67 -10.38
CA GLU A 98 0.33 -9.42 -10.53
C GLU A 98 0.84 -8.47 -9.43
N VAL A 99 0.08 -7.42 -9.08
CA VAL A 99 0.39 -6.57 -7.92
C VAL A 99 0.51 -7.42 -6.65
N THR A 100 -0.44 -8.33 -6.42
CA THR A 100 -0.42 -9.23 -5.27
C THR A 100 0.82 -10.13 -5.29
N THR A 101 1.14 -10.74 -6.43
CA THR A 101 2.36 -11.55 -6.62
C THR A 101 3.62 -10.75 -6.28
N LYS A 102 3.73 -9.50 -6.75
CA LYS A 102 4.89 -8.64 -6.46
C LYS A 102 5.02 -8.31 -4.97
N ILE A 103 3.90 -8.08 -4.28
CA ILE A 103 3.91 -7.85 -2.83
C ILE A 103 4.30 -9.14 -2.10
N HIS A 104 3.72 -10.29 -2.47
CA HIS A 104 4.01 -11.60 -1.86
C HIS A 104 5.45 -12.06 -2.02
N ALA A 105 6.14 -11.60 -3.07
CA ALA A 105 7.58 -11.84 -3.22
C ALA A 105 8.43 -11.22 -2.08
N ALA A 106 7.91 -10.19 -1.38
CA ALA A 106 8.57 -9.58 -0.21
C ALA A 106 7.87 -9.88 1.12
N GLN A 107 6.54 -10.01 1.10
CA GLN A 107 5.69 -10.25 2.26
C GLN A 107 4.77 -11.45 2.00
N PRO A 108 5.27 -12.70 2.16
CA PRO A 108 4.55 -13.89 1.74
C PRO A 108 3.17 -14.03 2.42
N ASN A 109 2.15 -14.36 1.64
CA ASN A 109 0.77 -14.62 2.09
C ASN A 109 0.06 -13.45 2.81
N ILE A 110 0.63 -12.25 2.84
CA ILE A 110 -0.02 -11.11 3.47
C ILE A 110 -1.32 -10.75 2.74
N PRO A 111 -2.42 -10.44 3.44
CA PRO A 111 -3.59 -9.85 2.81
C PRO A 111 -3.20 -8.57 2.05
N CYS A 112 -3.69 -8.44 0.83
CA CYS A 112 -3.41 -7.31 -0.04
C CYS A 112 -4.71 -6.67 -0.53
N THR A 113 -4.70 -5.34 -0.67
CA THR A 113 -5.76 -4.61 -1.35
C THR A 113 -5.18 -3.49 -2.22
N ASN A 114 -6.05 -2.87 -3.01
CA ASN A 114 -5.76 -1.73 -3.87
C ASN A 114 -7.07 -0.97 -4.16
N PRO A 115 -7.01 0.26 -4.72
CA PRO A 115 -8.21 1.05 -4.98
C PRO A 115 -9.27 0.35 -5.84
N ILE A 116 -8.90 -0.48 -6.81
CA ILE A 116 -9.87 -1.18 -7.68
C ILE A 116 -10.61 -2.27 -6.90
N ALA A 117 -9.87 -3.11 -6.17
CA ALA A 117 -10.45 -4.16 -5.33
C ALA A 117 -11.32 -3.57 -4.22
N ALA A 118 -10.86 -2.49 -3.58
CA ALA A 118 -11.59 -1.77 -2.54
C ALA A 118 -12.88 -1.13 -3.08
N ALA A 119 -12.81 -0.43 -4.23
CA ALA A 119 -13.98 0.15 -4.86
C ALA A 119 -15.00 -0.92 -5.28
N ARG A 120 -14.54 -2.04 -5.86
CA ARG A 120 -15.40 -3.19 -6.20
C ARG A 120 -16.09 -3.76 -4.96
N ALA A 121 -15.35 -3.96 -3.87
CA ALA A 121 -15.90 -4.45 -2.60
C ALA A 121 -16.96 -3.50 -2.04
N ALA A 122 -16.68 -2.19 -2.01
CA ALA A 122 -17.60 -1.18 -1.53
C ALA A 122 -18.88 -1.13 -2.39
N LEU A 123 -18.76 -1.06 -3.71
CA LEU A 123 -19.92 -1.04 -4.62
C LEU A 123 -20.80 -2.29 -4.47
N ASN A 124 -20.18 -3.46 -4.28
CA ASN A 124 -20.92 -4.69 -4.00
C ASN A 124 -21.65 -4.62 -2.65
N ALA A 125 -20.99 -4.13 -1.59
CA ALA A 125 -21.60 -3.95 -0.28
C ALA A 125 -22.82 -2.99 -0.32
N PHE A 126 -22.76 -1.94 -1.14
CA PHE A 126 -23.87 -1.02 -1.38
C PHE A 126 -24.90 -1.52 -2.40
N ASN A 127 -24.70 -2.70 -2.99
CA ASN A 127 -25.53 -3.23 -4.07
C ASN A 127 -25.67 -2.28 -5.28
N SER A 128 -24.67 -1.43 -5.53
CA SER A 128 -24.68 -0.43 -6.59
C SER A 128 -24.71 -1.07 -7.97
N LYS A 129 -25.66 -0.66 -8.83
CA LYS A 129 -25.82 -1.19 -10.20
C LYS A 129 -25.61 -0.15 -11.30
N LYS A 130 -25.77 1.14 -10.99
CA LYS A 130 -25.60 2.26 -11.91
C LYS A 130 -24.61 3.22 -11.28
N ILE A 131 -23.45 3.36 -11.90
CA ILE A 131 -22.29 4.05 -11.33
C ILE A 131 -21.84 5.10 -12.34
N SER A 132 -21.74 6.34 -11.86
CA SER A 132 -21.05 7.42 -12.59
C SER A 132 -19.62 7.52 -12.06
N ILE A 133 -18.65 7.68 -12.95
CA ILE A 133 -17.23 7.76 -12.61
C ILE A 133 -16.73 9.17 -12.90
N LEU A 134 -16.02 9.75 -11.93
CA LEU A 134 -15.27 10.99 -12.07
C LEU A 134 -13.81 10.71 -11.71
N THR A 135 -12.89 11.17 -12.56
CA THR A 135 -11.44 10.98 -12.40
C THR A 135 -10.70 12.28 -12.65
#